data_AF-A0A6J0SAG4-F1
#
_entry.id   AF-A0A6J0SAG4-F1
#
_cell.length_a   1.000
_cell.length_b   1.000
_cell.length_c   1.000
_cell.angle_alpha   90.00
_cell.angle_beta   90.00
_cell.angle_gamma   90.00
#
_symmetry.space_group_name_H-M   'P 1'
#
loop_
_entity.id
_entity.type
_entity.pdbx_description
1 polymer ?
#
loop_
_entity_poly.entity_id
_entity_poly.type
_entity_poly.pdbx_seq_one_letter_code
_entity_poly.pdbx_strand_id
1 'polypeptide(L)'
;MPPKTRKRTLPGSAESGNAAAQDGVPPEDGSVPSAVSEELGAGKVKRMKTGEDAASRGPGSLAEAVRQARLKAAPSVAEFKYNKKRVRMISEESNLKEGEGILYWMSRDQRVQDNWAFLYAQRLALKQKLPLHVCFCLVPKFLEATIRHFGFMLRGLKEVAQECQELSIPFHLLIGVAKDTLPPFVRKHSIGGVVTDFSPLRLPMQWVQDVRDELPPEVPFVQVDAHNIVPCWVASEKQEYMACTIRRKIHDRLGEFLTEFPPVTRHPYPAGFQAEPINWDACYASLQVDRSVKEVEWAKPGSTSGLMMLEEFIRERLKFFSADRNNPNRAALSQLSPWFHFGQISVQRAILEVRQHRSRCKDSVEAFIEEAVVRRELADNFCYYNKNYDRVEGAYDWAQTTLQLHAKDKRSHLYTLKQLEEGKTHDPLWNAAQLQMVHEGKMHGFLRMYWAKKILEWTNSPEEALKFSIYLNDRYELDGRDPNGYVGCMWSICGTHDHGWTERAVFGKIRYMNYAGCK
;
A
#
# COMPACT_ATOMS: atom_id res chain seq x y z
N MET A 1 -22.68 -53.54 19.84
CA MET A 1 -24.09 -53.79 19.44
C MET A 1 -24.87 -52.48 19.48
N PRO A 2 -25.91 -52.27 18.64
CA PRO A 2 -26.62 -51.00 18.54
C PRO A 2 -28.03 -51.01 19.17
N PRO A 3 -28.57 -49.82 19.48
CA PRO A 3 -30.01 -49.53 19.43
C PRO A 3 -30.33 -48.29 18.56
N LYS A 4 -31.52 -48.07 18.00
CA LYS A 4 -32.59 -48.96 17.51
C LYS A 4 -33.54 -48.09 16.64
N THR A 5 -34.07 -48.62 15.54
CA THR A 5 -34.82 -47.87 14.51
C THR A 5 -36.30 -47.56 14.80
N ARG A 6 -36.80 -46.42 14.29
CA ARG A 6 -38.17 -46.22 13.71
C ARG A 6 -38.01 -45.30 12.47
N LYS A 7 -38.60 -45.45 11.27
CA LYS A 7 -39.91 -45.94 10.74
C LYS A 7 -41.09 -44.97 11.07
N ARG A 8 -41.97 -44.53 10.12
CA ARG A 8 -42.15 -44.87 8.68
C ARG A 8 -43.13 -43.90 7.92
N THR A 9 -42.98 -43.79 6.59
CA THR A 9 -44.01 -43.58 5.50
C THR A 9 -44.77 -42.26 5.23
N LEU A 10 -45.20 -42.15 3.95
CA LEU A 10 -46.02 -41.13 3.26
C LEU A 10 -47.53 -41.48 3.23
N PRO A 11 -48.42 -40.58 2.72
CA PRO A 11 -49.00 -40.68 1.35
C PRO A 11 -48.74 -39.39 0.52
N GLY A 12 -49.11 -39.17 -0.77
CA GLY A 12 -50.11 -39.79 -1.68
C GLY A 12 -51.41 -38.96 -1.73
N SER A 13 -52.06 -38.61 -2.86
CA SER A 13 -51.87 -38.91 -4.31
C SER A 13 -52.85 -38.08 -5.19
N ALA A 14 -52.71 -38.13 -6.54
CA ALA A 14 -53.71 -37.74 -7.59
C ALA A 14 -53.90 -36.20 -7.85
N GLU A 15 -53.85 -35.69 -9.10
CA GLU A 15 -54.90 -35.57 -10.17
C GLU A 15 -56.03 -34.56 -9.84
N SER A 16 -56.66 -33.81 -10.76
CA SER A 16 -56.42 -33.47 -12.18
C SER A 16 -57.24 -32.21 -12.53
N GLY A 17 -57.17 -31.66 -13.75
CA GLY A 17 -58.11 -30.63 -14.24
C GLY A 17 -57.52 -29.58 -15.19
N ASN A 18 -58.24 -29.27 -16.28
CA ASN A 18 -57.81 -28.36 -17.35
C ASN A 18 -59.04 -27.60 -17.88
N ALA A 19 -58.91 -26.30 -18.25
CA ALA A 19 -59.61 -25.65 -19.39
C ALA A 19 -59.59 -24.10 -19.34
N ALA A 20 -59.33 -23.51 -20.52
CA ALA A 20 -59.93 -22.28 -21.09
C ALA A 20 -59.72 -20.90 -20.42
N ALA A 21 -59.64 -19.78 -21.17
CA ALA A 21 -59.34 -19.56 -22.60
C ALA A 21 -59.17 -18.05 -22.90
N GLN A 22 -58.33 -17.70 -23.90
CA GLN A 22 -58.51 -16.63 -24.93
C GLN A 22 -58.68 -15.15 -24.47
N ASP A 23 -58.44 -14.10 -25.26
CA ASP A 23 -57.79 -13.81 -26.58
C ASP A 23 -56.99 -12.48 -26.40
N GLY A 24 -56.35 -11.77 -27.34
CA GLY A 24 -56.18 -11.76 -28.81
C GLY A 24 -55.24 -10.58 -29.17
N VAL A 25 -54.80 -10.40 -30.44
CA VAL A 25 -53.60 -9.56 -30.77
C VAL A 25 -53.89 -8.33 -31.72
N PRO A 26 -53.06 -7.86 -32.70
CA PRO A 26 -52.78 -6.42 -32.97
C PRO A 26 -53.49 -5.92 -34.27
N PRO A 27 -53.03 -4.97 -35.15
CA PRO A 27 -51.84 -4.09 -35.24
C PRO A 27 -52.18 -2.60 -35.60
N GLU A 28 -51.41 -1.69 -36.26
CA GLU A 28 -50.16 -1.76 -37.08
C GLU A 28 -49.32 -0.44 -37.08
N ASP A 29 -49.12 0.22 -38.24
CA ASP A 29 -47.99 1.12 -38.60
C ASP A 29 -48.42 2.57 -38.99
N GLY A 30 -47.49 3.53 -39.18
CA GLY A 30 -47.84 4.90 -39.66
C GLY A 30 -46.76 6.00 -39.71
N SER A 31 -46.30 6.32 -40.94
CA SER A 31 -45.27 7.29 -41.39
C SER A 31 -45.33 8.79 -40.99
N VAL A 32 -44.18 9.46 -41.18
CA VAL A 32 -43.87 10.93 -41.09
C VAL A 32 -44.71 11.85 -42.01
N PRO A 33 -44.83 13.18 -41.74
CA PRO A 33 -43.93 14.16 -42.40
C PRO A 33 -43.59 15.44 -41.56
N SER A 34 -42.88 16.39 -42.17
CA SER A 34 -42.36 17.66 -41.60
C SER A 34 -43.12 18.93 -42.02
N ALA A 35 -43.06 20.03 -41.24
CA ALA A 35 -43.07 21.41 -41.79
C ALA A 35 -42.64 22.53 -40.80
N VAL A 36 -41.68 23.35 -41.27
CA VAL A 36 -41.52 24.83 -41.21
C VAL A 36 -42.38 25.68 -40.25
N SER A 37 -41.73 26.64 -39.58
CA SER A 37 -42.25 27.99 -39.27
C SER A 37 -41.08 28.97 -39.11
N GLU A 38 -41.23 30.21 -39.59
CA GLU A 38 -40.16 31.22 -39.70
C GLU A 38 -40.19 32.30 -38.59
N GLU A 39 -39.33 33.32 -38.75
CA GLU A 39 -39.05 34.43 -37.84
C GLU A 39 -40.25 35.30 -37.44
N LEU A 40 -40.14 36.04 -36.32
CA LEU A 40 -40.04 37.53 -36.35
C LEU A 40 -39.98 38.20 -34.96
N GLY A 41 -39.18 39.27 -34.86
CA GLY A 41 -39.65 40.56 -34.34
C GLY A 41 -39.82 40.81 -32.83
N ALA A 42 -38.72 41.20 -32.17
CA ALA A 42 -38.60 42.31 -31.18
C ALA A 42 -39.53 42.45 -29.93
N GLY A 43 -38.93 42.91 -28.81
CA GLY A 43 -39.67 43.56 -27.71
C GLY A 43 -39.16 43.27 -26.29
N LYS A 44 -38.85 44.32 -25.50
CA LYS A 44 -38.68 44.24 -24.03
C LYS A 44 -40.07 44.27 -23.37
N VAL A 45 -40.35 43.69 -22.19
CA VAL A 45 -39.91 44.15 -20.86
C VAL A 45 -40.07 43.05 -19.79
N LYS A 46 -39.26 43.15 -18.72
CA LYS A 46 -39.22 42.36 -17.47
C LYS A 46 -40.55 41.77 -16.94
N ARG A 47 -40.49 40.51 -16.48
CA ARG A 47 -40.87 40.16 -15.09
C ARG A 47 -40.04 38.97 -14.57
N MET A 48 -39.96 38.81 -13.25
CA MET A 48 -39.01 37.93 -12.54
C MET A 48 -39.36 36.43 -12.67
N LYS A 49 -38.33 35.58 -12.67
CA LYS A 49 -38.37 34.25 -12.06
C LYS A 49 -37.14 34.07 -11.16
N THR A 50 -37.39 33.55 -9.96
CA THR A 50 -36.37 33.21 -8.95
C THR A 50 -35.65 31.92 -9.33
N GLY A 51 -34.36 31.80 -8.98
CA GLY A 51 -33.57 30.61 -9.32
C GLY A 51 -32.07 30.62 -8.97
N GLU A 52 -31.53 31.70 -8.41
CA GLU A 52 -30.15 31.72 -7.90
C GLU A 52 -30.14 31.31 -6.41
N ASP A 53 -29.77 30.06 -6.13
CA ASP A 53 -28.95 29.65 -4.95
C ASP A 53 -28.81 28.12 -4.88
N ALA A 54 -27.65 27.59 -5.29
CA ALA A 54 -27.15 26.21 -5.02
C ALA A 54 -25.82 25.87 -5.72
N ALA A 55 -25.32 26.72 -6.64
CA ALA A 55 -24.25 26.36 -7.59
C ALA A 55 -23.05 27.32 -7.61
N SER A 56 -22.51 27.69 -6.44
CA SER A 56 -21.25 28.47 -6.35
C SER A 56 -20.32 27.94 -5.25
N ARG A 57 -19.01 28.18 -5.43
CA ARG A 57 -17.85 27.58 -4.73
C ARG A 57 -17.48 26.16 -5.20
N GLY A 58 -16.64 26.09 -6.23
CA GLY A 58 -15.84 24.89 -6.48
C GLY A 58 -14.79 24.68 -5.37
N PRO A 59 -14.36 23.44 -5.09
CA PRO A 59 -13.31 23.17 -4.13
C PRO A 59 -11.95 23.64 -4.66
N GLY A 60 -11.02 23.94 -3.75
CA GLY A 60 -9.59 24.02 -4.08
C GLY A 60 -9.02 22.64 -4.41
N SER A 61 -7.72 22.58 -4.72
CA SER A 61 -7.03 21.30 -4.95
C SER A 61 -7.11 20.39 -3.72
N LEU A 62 -6.98 19.08 -3.94
CA LEU A 62 -7.05 18.10 -2.85
C LEU A 62 -6.04 18.39 -1.73
N ALA A 63 -4.84 18.88 -2.06
CA ALA A 63 -3.83 19.29 -1.10
C ALA A 63 -4.34 20.40 -0.13
N GLU A 64 -5.12 21.36 -0.62
CA GLU A 64 -5.72 22.41 0.22
C GLU A 64 -6.86 21.85 1.07
N ALA A 65 -7.75 21.03 0.48
CA ALA A 65 -8.83 20.38 1.22
C ALA A 65 -8.30 19.53 2.39
N VAL A 66 -7.22 18.79 2.14
CA VAL A 66 -6.49 17.98 3.13
C VAL A 66 -5.82 18.86 4.19
N ARG A 67 -5.20 20.00 3.81
CA ARG A 67 -4.65 20.96 4.77
C ARG A 67 -5.71 21.49 5.73
N GLN A 68 -6.89 21.86 5.21
CA GLN A 68 -8.01 22.33 6.03
C GLN A 68 -8.62 21.21 6.88
N ALA A 69 -8.68 19.97 6.37
CA ALA A 69 -9.14 18.82 7.14
C ALA A 69 -8.25 18.56 8.38
N ARG A 70 -6.93 18.66 8.22
CA ARG A 70 -5.97 18.53 9.35
C ARG A 70 -6.18 19.62 10.41
N LEU A 71 -6.22 20.89 10.00
CA LEU A 71 -6.44 22.03 10.90
C LEU A 71 -7.78 21.94 11.65
N LYS A 72 -8.82 21.39 11.00
CA LYS A 72 -10.13 21.13 11.61
C LYS A 72 -10.12 19.96 12.61
N ALA A 73 -9.21 19.00 12.46
CA ALA A 73 -9.10 17.84 13.35
C ALA A 73 -8.46 18.21 14.70
N ALA A 74 -7.39 19.02 14.67
CA ALA A 74 -6.87 19.80 15.80
C ALA A 74 -5.87 20.85 15.26
N PRO A 75 -5.66 21.98 15.95
CA PRO A 75 -4.63 22.95 15.57
C PRO A 75 -3.21 22.40 15.76
N SER A 76 -3.01 21.44 16.68
CA SER A 76 -1.71 20.81 16.95
C SER A 76 -1.85 19.35 17.39
N VAL A 77 -0.74 18.59 17.28
CA VAL A 77 -0.67 17.22 17.82
C VAL A 77 -0.68 17.17 19.35
N ALA A 78 -0.45 18.28 20.06
CA ALA A 78 -0.53 18.34 21.52
C ALA A 78 -2.00 18.29 22.01
N GLU A 79 -2.91 18.94 21.29
CA GLU A 79 -4.34 18.97 21.59
C GLU A 79 -5.10 17.75 21.01
N PHE A 80 -4.56 17.12 19.96
CA PHE A 80 -5.14 15.91 19.38
C PHE A 80 -5.14 14.70 20.32
N LYS A 81 -6.24 13.93 20.31
CA LYS A 81 -6.39 12.68 21.09
C LYS A 81 -5.61 11.52 20.44
N TYR A 82 -4.28 11.60 20.46
CA TYR A 82 -3.39 10.60 19.88
C TYR A 82 -3.63 9.19 20.46
N ASN A 83 -3.89 8.20 19.60
CA ASN A 83 -4.10 6.81 20.04
C ASN A 83 -2.77 6.10 20.31
N LYS A 84 -2.42 5.95 21.60
CA LYS A 84 -1.18 5.28 22.04
C LYS A 84 -1.07 3.81 21.61
N LYS A 85 -2.14 3.12 21.20
CA LYS A 85 -2.06 1.75 20.66
C LYS A 85 -1.21 1.64 19.37
N ARG A 86 -0.98 2.77 18.68
CA ARG A 86 -0.03 2.89 17.56
C ARG A 86 1.43 2.74 17.95
N VAL A 87 1.74 2.73 19.24
CA VAL A 87 3.09 2.90 19.79
C VAL A 87 3.50 1.64 20.55
N ARG A 88 4.76 1.22 20.40
CA ARG A 88 5.39 0.20 21.24
C ARG A 88 6.77 0.67 21.72
N MET A 89 7.11 0.36 22.97
CA MET A 89 8.48 0.49 23.45
C MET A 89 9.36 -0.57 22.78
N ILE A 90 10.61 -0.22 22.51
CA ILE A 90 11.67 -1.13 22.03
C ILE A 90 12.75 -1.28 23.10
N SER A 91 13.06 -0.21 23.85
CA SER A 91 13.85 -0.24 25.08
C SER A 91 13.06 -0.72 26.29
N GLU A 92 13.75 -1.18 27.34
CA GLU A 92 13.14 -1.49 28.64
C GLU A 92 12.85 -0.21 29.46
N GLU A 93 13.77 0.76 29.45
CA GLU A 93 13.52 2.08 30.04
C GLU A 93 12.48 2.84 29.19
N SER A 94 11.59 3.54 29.90
CA SER A 94 10.46 4.30 29.34
C SER A 94 10.41 5.75 29.85
N ASN A 95 11.23 6.10 30.83
CA ASN A 95 11.39 7.44 31.36
C ASN A 95 12.46 8.19 30.56
N LEU A 96 12.07 9.31 29.95
CA LEU A 96 13.00 10.26 29.37
C LEU A 96 13.77 10.95 30.49
N LYS A 97 15.08 10.75 30.53
CA LYS A 97 16.00 11.55 31.36
C LYS A 97 16.24 12.93 30.72
N GLU A 98 17.09 13.73 31.34
CA GLU A 98 17.58 14.98 30.75
C GLU A 98 18.30 14.73 29.42
N GLY A 99 18.11 15.61 28.45
CA GLY A 99 18.67 15.51 27.10
C GLY A 99 18.27 16.70 26.24
N GLU A 100 18.99 16.94 25.14
CA GLU A 100 18.92 18.17 24.34
C GLU A 100 17.91 18.12 23.19
N GLY A 101 17.27 16.98 22.95
CA GLY A 101 16.27 16.82 21.88
C GLY A 101 15.62 15.44 21.84
N ILE A 102 14.51 15.35 21.09
CA ILE A 102 13.88 14.09 20.66
C ILE A 102 14.22 13.87 19.18
N LEU A 103 14.53 12.63 18.79
CA LEU A 103 14.91 12.27 17.43
C LEU A 103 13.92 11.30 16.80
N TYR A 104 13.33 11.66 15.66
CA TYR A 104 12.63 10.71 14.79
C TYR A 104 13.62 10.13 13.76
N TRP A 105 13.98 8.87 13.92
CA TRP A 105 14.62 8.07 12.86
C TRP A 105 13.54 7.60 11.87
N MET A 106 13.45 8.31 10.76
CA MET A 106 12.57 8.01 9.62
C MET A 106 13.18 6.89 8.77
N SER A 107 12.35 5.95 8.31
CA SER A 107 12.77 4.84 7.44
C SER A 107 11.73 4.52 6.36
N ARG A 108 10.57 3.96 6.75
CA ARG A 108 9.49 3.53 5.83
C ARG A 108 8.53 4.67 5.48
N ASP A 109 8.25 5.57 6.41
CA ASP A 109 7.20 6.59 6.25
C ASP A 109 7.79 7.95 5.88
N GLN A 110 8.28 8.08 4.64
CA GLN A 110 9.07 9.22 4.16
C GLN A 110 8.21 10.44 3.79
N ARG A 111 7.47 10.95 4.77
CA ARG A 111 6.63 12.15 4.70
C ARG A 111 6.55 12.83 6.07
N VAL A 112 6.33 14.15 6.09
CA VAL A 112 6.09 14.90 7.33
C VAL A 112 4.63 14.76 7.76
N GLN A 113 3.69 15.15 6.90
CA GLN A 113 2.26 15.16 7.22
C GLN A 113 1.61 13.77 7.09
N ASP A 114 0.49 13.57 7.78
CA ASP A 114 -0.21 12.28 7.90
C ASP A 114 0.69 11.10 8.32
N ASN A 115 1.73 11.37 9.13
CA ASN A 115 2.70 10.40 9.65
C ASN A 115 2.56 10.27 11.17
N TRP A 116 2.08 9.11 11.66
CA TRP A 116 1.85 8.91 13.09
C TRP A 116 3.14 8.82 13.93
N ALA A 117 4.28 8.48 13.33
CA ALA A 117 5.59 8.43 14.01
C ALA A 117 6.15 9.84 14.21
N PHE A 118 6.13 10.66 13.14
CA PHE A 118 6.49 12.08 13.20
C PHE A 118 5.60 12.82 14.21
N LEU A 119 4.28 12.63 14.13
CA LEU A 119 3.31 13.20 15.06
C LEU A 119 3.56 12.76 16.52
N TYR A 120 3.93 11.50 16.75
CA TYR A 120 4.31 11.04 18.09
C TYR A 120 5.59 11.72 18.59
N ALA A 121 6.63 11.80 17.76
CA ALA A 121 7.90 12.45 18.11
C ALA A 121 7.71 13.93 18.43
N GLN A 122 6.92 14.67 17.63
CA GLN A 122 6.56 16.06 17.94
C GLN A 122 5.75 16.16 19.23
N ARG A 123 4.76 15.28 19.46
CA ARG A 123 3.99 15.26 20.71
C ARG A 123 4.88 15.00 21.94
N LEU A 124 5.92 14.17 21.78
CA LEU A 124 6.90 13.87 22.83
C LEU A 124 7.81 15.07 23.12
N ALA A 125 8.39 15.67 22.07
CA ALA A 125 9.22 16.86 22.15
C ALA A 125 8.48 18.05 22.78
N LEU A 126 7.24 18.32 22.33
CA LEU A 126 6.37 19.36 22.89
C LEU A 126 6.06 19.13 24.37
N LYS A 127 5.82 17.88 24.80
CA LYS A 127 5.56 17.54 26.21
C LYS A 127 6.77 17.83 27.09
N GLN A 128 7.98 17.48 26.64
CA GLN A 128 9.22 17.68 27.41
C GLN A 128 9.83 19.08 27.24
N LYS A 129 9.24 19.94 26.40
CA LYS A 129 9.77 21.26 26.02
C LYS A 129 11.14 21.20 25.33
N LEU A 130 11.41 20.11 24.62
CA LEU A 130 12.67 19.86 23.91
C LEU A 130 12.54 20.14 22.41
N PRO A 131 13.66 20.43 21.73
CA PRO A 131 13.76 20.36 20.28
C PRO A 131 13.29 19.02 19.70
N LEU A 132 12.79 19.07 18.46
CA LEU A 132 12.55 17.89 17.63
C LEU A 132 13.57 17.89 16.49
N HIS A 133 14.19 16.74 16.28
CA HIS A 133 15.02 16.45 15.12
C HIS A 133 14.45 15.27 14.33
N VAL A 134 14.72 15.24 13.03
CA VAL A 134 14.46 14.08 12.17
C VAL A 134 15.78 13.62 11.59
N CYS A 135 15.96 12.32 11.40
CA CYS A 135 17.08 11.79 10.63
C CYS A 135 16.67 10.64 9.72
N PHE A 136 17.42 10.48 8.64
CA PHE A 136 17.33 9.34 7.73
C PHE A 136 18.73 8.74 7.54
N CYS A 137 18.85 7.41 7.60
CA CYS A 137 20.12 6.72 7.43
C CYS A 137 20.24 6.17 6.00
N LEU A 138 21.01 6.87 5.15
CA LEU A 138 21.24 6.50 3.76
C LEU A 138 22.34 5.44 3.65
N VAL A 139 21.91 4.19 3.44
CA VAL A 139 22.80 3.09 3.07
C VAL A 139 23.19 3.17 1.58
N PRO A 140 24.42 2.81 1.19
CA PRO A 140 24.89 2.92 -0.20
C PRO A 140 24.26 1.89 -1.15
N LYS A 141 23.73 0.78 -0.62
CA LYS A 141 22.93 -0.25 -1.32
C LYS A 141 21.89 -0.83 -0.35
N PHE A 142 20.72 -1.21 -0.84
CA PHE A 142 19.69 -1.92 -0.07
C PHE A 142 19.04 -3.03 -0.92
N LEU A 143 19.20 -4.29 -0.52
CA LEU A 143 18.69 -5.46 -1.27
C LEU A 143 19.02 -5.34 -2.78
N GLU A 144 18.07 -5.63 -3.68
CA GLU A 144 18.24 -5.46 -5.13
C GLU A 144 17.77 -4.08 -5.65
N ALA A 145 17.62 -3.08 -4.76
CA ALA A 145 17.19 -1.74 -5.14
C ALA A 145 18.22 -1.06 -6.06
N THR A 146 17.78 -0.82 -7.29
CA THR A 146 18.51 -0.13 -8.36
C THR A 146 18.36 1.40 -8.28
N ILE A 147 19.05 2.16 -9.15
CA ILE A 147 19.02 3.63 -9.13
C ILE A 147 17.60 4.22 -9.29
N ARG A 148 16.70 3.51 -10.00
CA ARG A 148 15.26 3.79 -10.06
C ARG A 148 14.65 4.09 -8.70
N HIS A 149 15.03 3.31 -7.70
CA HIS A 149 14.45 3.32 -6.36
C HIS A 149 15.08 4.40 -5.49
N PHE A 150 16.41 4.46 -5.48
CA PHE A 150 17.12 5.50 -4.72
C PHE A 150 16.91 6.91 -5.28
N GLY A 151 16.73 7.07 -6.59
CA GLY A 151 16.36 8.35 -7.20
C GLY A 151 14.98 8.82 -6.75
N PHE A 152 13.98 7.94 -6.82
CA PHE A 152 12.62 8.21 -6.31
C PHE A 152 12.62 8.51 -4.79
N MET A 153 13.41 7.77 -4.01
CA MET A 153 13.58 7.97 -2.57
C MET A 153 14.24 9.31 -2.24
N LEU A 154 15.43 9.59 -2.77
CA LEU A 154 16.21 10.81 -2.45
C LEU A 154 15.50 12.09 -2.88
N ARG A 155 14.82 12.08 -4.03
CA ARG A 155 14.04 13.24 -4.49
C ARG A 155 12.82 13.49 -3.59
N GLY A 156 12.20 12.44 -3.04
CA GLY A 156 11.15 12.57 -2.02
C GLY A 156 11.69 13.07 -0.66
N LEU A 157 12.83 12.56 -0.21
CA LEU A 157 13.51 13.04 1.01
C LEU A 157 13.94 14.52 0.90
N LYS A 158 14.17 15.05 -0.30
CA LYS A 158 14.41 16.48 -0.53
C LYS A 158 13.18 17.35 -0.23
N GLU A 159 11.97 16.87 -0.55
CA GLU A 159 10.71 17.54 -0.17
C GLU A 159 10.50 17.48 1.35
N VAL A 160 10.77 16.33 1.98
CA VAL A 160 10.75 16.16 3.45
C VAL A 160 11.71 17.13 4.14
N ALA A 161 12.94 17.27 3.64
CA ALA A 161 13.93 18.18 4.20
C ALA A 161 13.49 19.66 4.11
N GLN A 162 12.85 20.06 3.00
CA GLN A 162 12.30 21.40 2.84
C GLN A 162 11.14 21.66 3.82
N GLU A 163 10.15 20.78 3.91
CA GLU A 163 9.02 20.97 4.83
C GLU A 163 9.50 20.97 6.29
N CYS A 164 10.47 20.12 6.66
CA CYS A 164 11.12 20.17 7.97
C CYS A 164 11.77 21.53 8.25
N GLN A 165 12.47 22.12 7.27
CA GLN A 165 13.07 23.47 7.39
C GLN A 165 12.00 24.55 7.61
N GLU A 166 10.92 24.54 6.82
CA GLU A 166 9.79 25.47 6.96
C GLU A 166 9.13 25.36 8.35
N LEU A 167 9.03 24.14 8.88
CA LEU A 167 8.52 23.85 10.23
C LEU A 167 9.57 24.03 11.35
N SER A 168 10.79 24.51 11.04
CA SER A 168 11.88 24.75 11.99
C SER A 168 12.32 23.49 12.77
N ILE A 169 12.37 22.36 12.07
CA ILE A 169 12.76 21.04 12.56
C ILE A 169 14.01 20.60 11.77
N PRO A 170 15.20 20.41 12.39
CA PRO A 170 16.37 19.99 11.64
C PRO A 170 16.24 18.55 11.10
N PHE A 171 16.43 18.37 9.80
CA PHE A 171 16.46 17.07 9.10
C PHE A 171 17.90 16.67 8.77
N HIS A 172 18.37 15.57 9.35
CA HIS A 172 19.75 15.07 9.22
C HIS A 172 19.82 13.86 8.28
N LEU A 173 20.57 13.96 7.18
CA LEU A 173 20.86 12.81 6.32
C LEU A 173 22.18 12.16 6.73
N LEU A 174 22.11 11.05 7.46
CA LEU A 174 23.28 10.32 7.95
C LEU A 174 23.69 9.27 6.91
N ILE A 175 24.96 9.20 6.54
CA ILE A 175 25.47 8.23 5.55
C ILE A 175 25.98 6.99 6.27
N GLY A 176 25.39 5.83 5.98
CA GLY A 176 25.73 4.54 6.60
C GLY A 176 24.52 3.74 7.12
N VAL A 177 24.78 2.61 7.77
CA VAL A 177 23.75 1.79 8.42
C VAL A 177 23.39 2.36 9.79
N ALA A 178 22.11 2.30 10.15
CA ALA A 178 21.59 3.01 11.33
C ALA A 178 22.29 2.66 12.65
N LYS A 179 22.68 1.40 12.86
CA LYS A 179 23.38 0.98 14.09
C LYS A 179 24.78 1.60 14.25
N ASP A 180 25.45 1.96 13.16
CA ASP A 180 26.81 2.50 13.17
C ASP A 180 26.78 4.05 13.15
N THR A 181 25.66 4.67 12.74
CA THR A 181 25.51 6.14 12.61
C THR A 181 24.65 6.76 13.70
N LEU A 182 23.54 6.12 14.08
CA LEU A 182 22.52 6.69 14.97
C LEU A 182 22.98 6.75 16.44
N PRO A 183 23.59 5.71 17.03
CA PRO A 183 24.06 5.78 18.42
C PRO A 183 25.20 6.79 18.64
N PRO A 184 26.23 6.91 17.77
CA PRO A 184 27.19 8.01 17.86
C PRO A 184 26.55 9.40 17.70
N PHE A 185 25.56 9.56 16.83
CA PHE A 185 24.79 10.81 16.71
C PHE A 185 24.04 11.13 18.00
N VAL A 186 23.32 10.15 18.58
CA VAL A 186 22.58 10.29 19.85
C VAL A 186 23.50 10.67 21.01
N ARG A 187 24.66 10.01 21.14
CA ARG A 187 25.67 10.31 22.18
C ARG A 187 26.30 11.69 21.98
N LYS A 188 26.66 12.08 20.75
CA LYS A 188 27.28 13.38 20.42
C LYS A 188 26.36 14.57 20.71
N HIS A 189 25.04 14.37 20.56
CA HIS A 189 24.03 15.42 20.61
C HIS A 189 23.05 15.27 21.78
N SER A 190 23.45 14.53 22.84
CA SER A 190 22.69 14.36 24.09
C SER A 190 21.20 14.02 23.87
N ILE A 191 20.86 13.23 22.86
CA ILE A 191 19.47 13.00 22.45
C ILE A 191 18.75 12.18 23.51
N GLY A 192 17.73 12.78 24.14
CA GLY A 192 17.06 12.19 25.30
C GLY A 192 16.12 11.03 24.96
N GLY A 193 15.66 10.90 23.71
CA GLY A 193 14.78 9.81 23.29
C GLY A 193 14.66 9.67 21.77
N VAL A 194 14.47 8.44 21.29
CA VAL A 194 14.41 8.08 19.87
C VAL A 194 13.05 7.48 19.52
N VAL A 195 12.50 7.88 18.38
CA VAL A 195 11.27 7.35 17.78
C VAL A 195 11.60 6.81 16.38
N THR A 196 10.98 5.71 15.94
CA THR A 196 11.05 5.24 14.55
C THR A 196 9.70 4.71 14.05
N ASP A 197 9.59 4.49 12.74
CA ASP A 197 8.40 3.94 12.07
C ASP A 197 8.47 2.40 11.93
N PHE A 198 7.42 1.78 11.41
CA PHE A 198 7.24 0.32 11.41
C PHE A 198 7.34 -0.31 10.02
N SER A 199 8.28 -1.24 9.87
CA SER A 199 8.30 -2.23 8.79
C SER A 199 8.38 -3.64 9.39
N PRO A 200 7.57 -4.60 8.93
CA PRO A 200 7.61 -5.99 9.40
C PRO A 200 8.72 -6.82 8.75
N LEU A 201 9.41 -6.29 7.74
CA LEU A 201 10.43 -7.03 6.99
C LEU A 201 11.66 -7.37 7.87
N ARG A 202 12.27 -8.53 7.60
CA ARG A 202 13.36 -9.11 8.41
C ARG A 202 14.52 -8.15 8.64
N LEU A 203 14.95 -7.43 7.59
CA LEU A 203 16.12 -6.55 7.66
C LEU A 203 15.84 -5.24 8.41
N PRO A 204 14.75 -4.47 8.13
CA PRO A 204 14.30 -3.38 8.99
C PRO A 204 14.04 -3.78 10.46
N MET A 205 13.40 -4.93 10.71
CA MET A 205 13.21 -5.45 12.08
C MET A 205 14.56 -5.73 12.76
N GLN A 206 15.55 -6.27 12.05
CA GLN A 206 16.91 -6.45 12.59
C GLN A 206 17.57 -5.12 12.90
N TRP A 207 17.51 -4.11 12.02
CA TRP A 207 18.06 -2.78 12.29
C TRP A 207 17.49 -2.13 13.55
N VAL A 208 16.20 -2.35 13.85
CA VAL A 208 15.56 -1.86 15.08
C VAL A 208 16.03 -2.61 16.33
N GLN A 209 16.51 -3.86 16.21
CA GLN A 209 17.22 -4.54 17.31
C GLN A 209 18.67 -4.04 17.42
N ASP A 210 19.42 -4.01 16.31
CA ASP A 210 20.80 -3.54 16.27
C ASP A 210 20.94 -2.11 16.86
N VAL A 211 20.01 -1.21 16.53
CA VAL A 211 19.97 0.15 17.09
C VAL A 211 19.60 0.16 18.57
N ARG A 212 18.67 -0.68 19.03
CA ARG A 212 18.36 -0.78 20.48
C ARG A 212 19.60 -1.19 21.27
N ASP A 213 20.35 -2.16 20.75
CA ASP A 213 21.45 -2.80 21.48
C ASP A 213 22.72 -1.92 21.52
N GLU A 214 22.85 -0.95 20.61
CA GLU A 214 23.95 0.03 20.56
C GLU A 214 23.59 1.42 21.14
N LEU A 215 22.29 1.74 21.33
CA LEU A 215 21.86 2.98 21.97
C LEU A 215 22.27 3.02 23.47
N PRO A 216 22.48 4.21 24.07
CA PRO A 216 22.69 4.31 25.51
C PRO A 216 21.46 3.78 26.26
N PRO A 217 21.60 2.88 27.27
CA PRO A 217 20.47 2.23 27.93
C PRO A 217 19.42 3.18 28.54
N GLU A 218 19.84 4.40 28.86
CA GLU A 218 18.99 5.48 29.39
C GLU A 218 18.18 6.25 28.36
N VAL A 219 18.38 6.02 27.06
CA VAL A 219 17.67 6.70 25.97
C VAL A 219 16.48 5.83 25.55
N PRO A 220 15.23 6.13 25.98
CA PRO A 220 14.06 5.36 25.56
C PRO A 220 13.90 5.37 24.03
N PHE A 221 13.76 4.17 23.47
CA PHE A 221 13.57 3.92 22.05
C PHE A 221 12.17 3.37 21.79
N VAL A 222 11.46 4.03 20.88
CA VAL A 222 10.04 3.83 20.60
C VAL A 222 9.82 3.53 19.12
N GLN A 223 8.93 2.60 18.80
CA GLN A 223 8.46 2.37 17.43
C GLN A 223 6.97 2.65 17.30
N VAL A 224 6.57 3.22 16.16
CA VAL A 224 5.19 3.61 15.87
C VAL A 224 4.73 3.04 14.54
N ASP A 225 3.53 2.45 14.50
CA ASP A 225 2.90 2.10 13.22
C ASP A 225 2.25 3.34 12.58
N ALA A 226 3.02 3.96 11.69
CA ALA A 226 2.63 5.08 10.84
C ALA A 226 2.23 4.65 9.42
N HIS A 227 2.32 3.37 9.12
CA HIS A 227 2.08 2.82 7.79
C HIS A 227 0.69 2.21 7.66
N ASN A 228 0.20 1.56 8.72
CA ASN A 228 -1.09 0.87 8.76
C ASN A 228 -2.18 1.71 9.42
N ILE A 229 -3.41 1.60 8.91
CA ILE A 229 -4.57 2.25 9.50
C ILE A 229 -4.79 1.65 10.88
N VAL A 230 -4.92 0.33 10.99
CA VAL A 230 -4.88 -0.38 12.28
C VAL A 230 -3.45 -0.91 12.47
N PRO A 231 -2.74 -0.58 13.58
CA PRO A 231 -1.38 -1.06 13.81
C PRO A 231 -1.26 -2.57 13.69
N CYS A 232 -0.20 -3.08 13.09
CA CYS A 232 -0.08 -4.50 12.73
C CYS A 232 -0.31 -5.45 13.93
N TRP A 233 0.29 -5.13 15.09
CA TRP A 233 0.14 -5.88 16.35
C TRP A 233 -1.21 -5.66 17.07
N VAL A 234 -2.02 -4.70 16.61
CA VAL A 234 -3.39 -4.47 17.08
C VAL A 234 -4.42 -5.12 16.14
N ALA A 235 -4.13 -5.19 14.84
CA ALA A 235 -5.02 -5.78 13.84
C ALA A 235 -5.26 -7.29 14.12
N SER A 236 -4.19 -8.04 14.41
CA SER A 236 -4.31 -9.41 14.93
C SER A 236 -3.09 -9.75 15.78
N GLU A 237 -3.29 -10.61 16.78
CA GLU A 237 -2.25 -11.14 17.67
C GLU A 237 -1.45 -12.30 17.04
N LYS A 238 -1.80 -12.70 15.81
CA LYS A 238 -1.19 -13.81 15.06
C LYS A 238 -1.29 -13.61 13.55
N GLN A 239 -0.59 -14.47 12.79
CA GLN A 239 -0.79 -14.64 11.35
C GLN A 239 -2.25 -15.00 11.05
N GLU A 240 -2.86 -14.30 10.10
CA GLU A 240 -4.21 -14.56 9.63
C GLU A 240 -4.21 -15.41 8.36
N TYR A 241 -5.11 -16.41 8.30
CA TYR A 241 -5.07 -17.40 7.22
C TYR A 241 -5.38 -16.76 5.86
N MET A 242 -6.40 -15.92 5.77
CA MET A 242 -6.83 -15.29 4.51
C MET A 242 -7.57 -13.96 4.74
N ALA A 243 -7.81 -13.20 3.67
CA ALA A 243 -8.47 -11.89 3.72
C ALA A 243 -9.79 -11.87 4.52
N CYS A 244 -10.61 -12.94 4.48
CA CYS A 244 -11.88 -12.94 5.23
C CYS A 244 -11.70 -12.99 6.77
N THR A 245 -10.60 -13.53 7.29
CA THR A 245 -10.38 -13.66 8.74
C THR A 245 -9.83 -12.36 9.33
N ILE A 246 -8.94 -11.68 8.61
CA ILE A 246 -8.42 -10.36 9.00
C ILE A 246 -9.42 -9.21 8.73
N ARG A 247 -10.25 -9.30 7.67
CA ARG A 247 -11.18 -8.22 7.28
C ARG A 247 -12.05 -7.77 8.45
N ARG A 248 -12.71 -8.71 9.12
CA ARG A 248 -13.55 -8.39 10.29
C ARG A 248 -12.72 -7.69 11.38
N LYS A 249 -11.57 -8.26 11.74
CA LYS A 249 -10.65 -7.71 12.75
C LYS A 249 -10.16 -6.29 12.45
N ILE A 250 -9.96 -5.93 11.18
CA ILE A 250 -9.63 -4.56 10.77
C ILE A 250 -10.88 -3.68 10.84
N HIS A 251 -11.99 -4.09 10.20
CA HIS A 251 -13.22 -3.30 10.11
C HIS A 251 -13.82 -2.96 11.48
N ASP A 252 -13.83 -3.91 12.42
CA ASP A 252 -14.28 -3.72 13.81
C ASP A 252 -13.49 -2.60 14.53
N ARG A 253 -12.25 -2.33 14.07
CA ARG A 253 -11.32 -1.34 14.64
C ARG A 253 -11.20 -0.05 13.82
N LEU A 254 -11.71 0.00 12.58
CA LEU A 254 -11.66 1.23 11.77
C LEU A 254 -12.33 2.42 12.46
N GLY A 255 -13.38 2.20 13.27
CA GLY A 255 -14.01 3.25 14.06
C GLY A 255 -13.11 3.89 15.14
N GLU A 256 -12.07 3.18 15.60
CA GLU A 256 -11.08 3.71 16.56
C GLU A 256 -9.86 4.33 15.86
N PHE A 257 -9.48 3.81 14.69
CA PHE A 257 -8.17 4.09 14.07
C PHE A 257 -8.21 4.91 12.78
N LEU A 258 -9.30 4.85 12.00
CA LEU A 258 -9.48 5.61 10.76
C LEU A 258 -10.03 7.02 11.07
N THR A 259 -9.29 7.73 11.92
CA THR A 259 -9.51 9.14 12.25
C THR A 259 -8.92 10.05 11.18
N GLU A 260 -9.26 11.34 11.24
CA GLU A 260 -8.40 12.37 10.67
C GLU A 260 -7.04 12.47 11.38
N PHE A 261 -6.12 13.23 10.78
CA PHE A 261 -4.82 13.57 11.32
C PHE A 261 -4.77 15.03 11.79
N PRO A 262 -4.12 15.35 12.92
CA PRO A 262 -3.67 16.71 13.18
C PRO A 262 -2.49 17.07 12.25
N PRO A 263 -2.19 18.36 12.02
CA PRO A 263 -0.98 18.76 11.30
C PRO A 263 0.27 18.51 12.15
N VAL A 264 1.40 18.24 11.50
CA VAL A 264 2.70 18.57 12.07
C VAL A 264 2.84 20.10 11.99
N THR A 265 3.06 20.74 13.13
CA THR A 265 3.15 22.21 13.22
C THR A 265 4.60 22.67 13.25
N ARG A 266 4.84 23.98 13.05
CA ARG A 266 6.15 24.57 13.32
C ARG A 266 6.56 24.27 14.77
N HIS A 267 7.78 23.80 14.99
CA HIS A 267 8.24 23.42 16.33
C HIS A 267 8.69 24.66 17.12
N PRO A 268 8.18 24.89 18.36
CA PRO A 268 8.42 26.12 19.10
C PRO A 268 9.72 26.12 19.93
N TYR A 269 10.37 24.97 20.09
CA TYR A 269 11.61 24.84 20.87
C TYR A 269 12.80 24.80 19.91
N PRO A 270 13.64 25.86 19.86
CA PRO A 270 14.73 25.96 18.89
C PRO A 270 15.83 24.93 19.20
N ALA A 271 16.30 24.24 18.16
CA ALA A 271 17.35 23.25 18.29
C ALA A 271 18.71 23.85 18.65
N GLY A 272 19.37 23.31 19.68
CA GLY A 272 20.71 23.74 20.12
C GLY A 272 21.82 23.49 19.09
N PHE A 273 21.58 22.61 18.14
CA PHE A 273 22.41 22.38 16.96
C PHE A 273 21.54 22.26 15.71
N GLN A 274 22.08 22.63 14.55
CA GLN A 274 21.39 22.57 13.26
C GLN A 274 21.82 21.33 12.46
N ALA A 275 21.13 21.06 11.36
CA ALA A 275 21.53 20.04 10.40
C ALA A 275 22.57 20.60 9.41
N GLU A 276 23.54 19.77 9.04
CA GLU A 276 24.54 20.12 8.03
C GLU A 276 23.90 20.25 6.62
N PRO A 277 24.37 21.15 5.75
CA PRO A 277 23.84 21.30 4.39
C PRO A 277 23.97 20.03 3.55
N ILE A 278 22.83 19.44 3.15
CA ILE A 278 22.79 18.18 2.41
C ILE A 278 23.18 18.41 0.93
N ASN A 279 24.34 17.89 0.53
CA ASN A 279 24.72 17.79 -0.88
C ASN A 279 24.04 16.57 -1.53
N TRP A 280 22.83 16.78 -2.04
CA TRP A 280 21.99 15.74 -2.67
C TRP A 280 22.66 15.06 -3.87
N ASP A 281 23.42 15.80 -4.67
CA ASP A 281 24.08 15.26 -5.87
C ASP A 281 25.26 14.35 -5.49
N ALA A 282 26.03 14.71 -4.45
CA ALA A 282 27.05 13.83 -3.86
C ALA A 282 26.42 12.57 -3.24
N CYS A 283 25.26 12.70 -2.58
CA CYS A 283 24.52 11.55 -2.04
C CYS A 283 23.99 10.61 -3.15
N TYR A 284 23.57 11.16 -4.29
CA TYR A 284 23.15 10.36 -5.45
C TYR A 284 24.34 9.73 -6.19
N ALA A 285 25.50 10.40 -6.20
CA ALA A 285 26.75 9.90 -6.78
C ALA A 285 27.36 8.74 -5.96
N SER A 286 27.28 8.80 -4.62
CA SER A 286 27.88 7.78 -3.73
C SER A 286 27.18 6.42 -3.72
N LEU A 287 25.97 6.32 -4.31
CA LEU A 287 25.18 5.09 -4.33
C LEU A 287 25.87 3.96 -5.13
N GLN A 288 26.01 2.81 -4.47
CA GLN A 288 26.64 1.58 -4.96
C GLN A 288 25.57 0.59 -5.48
N VAL A 289 24.67 1.12 -6.31
CA VAL A 289 23.51 0.40 -6.87
C VAL A 289 23.66 0.20 -8.38
N ASP A 290 22.94 -0.78 -8.93
CA ASP A 290 22.84 -0.93 -10.38
C ASP A 290 22.14 0.28 -11.00
N ARG A 291 22.81 0.93 -11.95
CA ARG A 291 22.36 2.14 -12.67
C ARG A 291 21.75 1.83 -14.05
N SER A 292 21.72 0.57 -14.47
CA SER A 292 21.10 0.17 -15.75
C SER A 292 19.57 0.24 -15.72
N VAL A 293 18.95 -0.06 -14.58
CA VAL A 293 17.51 0.08 -14.34
C VAL A 293 17.21 1.53 -13.95
N LYS A 294 16.95 2.35 -14.98
CA LYS A 294 16.76 3.80 -14.89
C LYS A 294 15.54 4.21 -14.06
N GLU A 295 15.60 5.42 -13.49
CA GLU A 295 14.43 6.16 -12.99
C GLU A 295 13.32 6.26 -14.05
N VAL A 296 12.07 6.42 -13.59
CA VAL A 296 10.89 6.49 -14.46
C VAL A 296 10.40 7.94 -14.57
N GLU A 297 9.80 8.29 -15.70
CA GLU A 297 9.36 9.66 -15.98
C GLU A 297 7.92 9.94 -15.54
N TRP A 298 7.06 8.91 -15.47
CA TRP A 298 5.64 9.05 -15.16
C TRP A 298 5.35 9.27 -13.66
N ALA A 299 6.17 8.69 -12.78
CA ALA A 299 6.00 8.76 -11.33
C ALA A 299 6.96 9.80 -10.74
N LYS A 300 6.47 11.03 -10.54
CA LYS A 300 7.22 12.05 -9.79
C LYS A 300 7.19 11.71 -8.29
N PRO A 301 8.33 11.59 -7.61
CA PRO A 301 8.35 11.38 -6.16
C PRO A 301 7.86 12.61 -5.38
N GLY A 302 7.71 12.44 -4.07
CA GLY A 302 7.29 13.50 -3.14
C GLY A 302 5.84 13.37 -2.67
N SER A 303 5.54 13.95 -1.51
CA SER A 303 4.21 13.90 -0.89
C SER A 303 3.19 14.68 -1.71
N THR A 304 3.62 15.82 -2.25
CA THR A 304 2.87 16.69 -3.17
C THR A 304 2.46 15.92 -4.42
N SER A 305 3.41 15.24 -5.08
CA SER A 305 3.16 14.41 -6.26
C SER A 305 2.22 13.23 -5.96
N GLY A 306 2.36 12.59 -4.79
CA GLY A 306 1.48 11.53 -4.34
C GLY A 306 0.03 12.00 -4.12
N LEU A 307 -0.16 13.20 -3.58
CA LEU A 307 -1.50 13.81 -3.41
C LEU A 307 -2.12 14.17 -4.76
N MET A 308 -1.33 14.65 -5.73
CA MET A 308 -1.82 14.90 -7.11
C MET A 308 -2.27 13.60 -7.79
N MET A 309 -1.51 12.50 -7.64
CA MET A 309 -1.89 11.18 -8.17
C MET A 309 -3.16 10.63 -7.51
N LEU A 310 -3.37 10.91 -6.21
CA LEU A 310 -4.61 10.57 -5.50
C LEU A 310 -5.81 11.39 -6.02
N GLU A 311 -5.62 12.69 -6.24
CA GLU A 311 -6.65 13.60 -6.79
C GLU A 311 -7.07 13.19 -8.21
N GLU A 312 -6.09 12.87 -9.07
CA GLU A 312 -6.30 12.33 -10.41
C GLU A 312 -7.06 10.98 -10.38
N PHE A 313 -6.64 10.05 -9.52
CA PHE A 313 -7.36 8.78 -9.32
C PHE A 313 -8.82 9.02 -8.90
N ILE A 314 -9.06 9.84 -7.88
CA ILE A 314 -10.41 10.14 -7.37
C ILE A 314 -11.29 10.79 -8.46
N ARG A 315 -10.75 11.76 -9.20
CA ARG A 315 -11.47 12.54 -10.22
C ARG A 315 -11.83 11.70 -11.45
N GLU A 316 -10.90 10.87 -11.92
CA GLU A 316 -10.97 10.30 -13.28
C GLU A 316 -11.15 8.78 -13.30
N ARG A 317 -10.44 8.06 -12.43
CA ARG A 317 -10.31 6.58 -12.50
C ARG A 317 -11.15 5.83 -11.48
N LEU A 318 -11.39 6.37 -10.29
CA LEU A 318 -12.07 5.71 -9.17
C LEU A 318 -13.44 5.15 -9.58
N LYS A 319 -14.23 5.89 -10.36
CA LYS A 319 -15.53 5.43 -10.89
C LYS A 319 -15.47 4.13 -11.70
N PHE A 320 -14.32 3.80 -12.29
CA PHE A 320 -14.08 2.56 -13.05
C PHE A 320 -13.41 1.45 -12.24
N PHE A 321 -12.77 1.77 -11.09
CA PHE A 321 -11.90 0.85 -10.35
C PHE A 321 -12.52 -0.52 -10.07
N SER A 322 -13.76 -0.61 -9.59
CA SER A 322 -14.38 -1.92 -9.30
C SER A 322 -14.49 -2.83 -10.52
N ALA A 323 -14.80 -2.27 -11.69
CA ALA A 323 -15.05 -3.03 -12.92
C ALA A 323 -13.76 -3.28 -13.73
N ASP A 324 -12.94 -2.26 -13.90
CA ASP A 324 -11.80 -2.27 -14.83
C ASP A 324 -10.44 -2.62 -14.16
N ARG A 325 -10.32 -2.71 -12.82
CA ARG A 325 -9.02 -2.99 -12.13
C ARG A 325 -8.32 -4.30 -12.51
N ASN A 326 -9.03 -5.25 -13.11
CA ASN A 326 -8.47 -6.51 -13.59
C ASN A 326 -8.14 -6.47 -15.09
N ASN A 327 -8.50 -5.42 -15.82
CA ASN A 327 -8.27 -5.28 -17.25
C ASN A 327 -6.99 -4.45 -17.51
N PRO A 328 -5.86 -5.07 -17.90
CA PRO A 328 -4.60 -4.34 -18.11
C PRO A 328 -4.66 -3.32 -19.26
N ASN A 329 -5.66 -3.41 -20.15
CA ASN A 329 -5.89 -2.46 -21.25
C ASN A 329 -6.62 -1.18 -20.79
N ARG A 330 -6.81 -0.98 -19.48
CA ARG A 330 -7.63 0.10 -18.91
C ARG A 330 -6.86 0.80 -17.80
N ALA A 331 -6.67 2.12 -17.93
CA ALA A 331 -6.12 2.97 -16.89
C ALA A 331 -7.16 3.17 -15.77
N ALA A 332 -7.41 2.13 -14.95
CA ALA A 332 -8.40 2.14 -13.87
C ALA A 332 -7.78 2.12 -12.47
N LEU A 333 -6.52 1.69 -12.33
CA LEU A 333 -5.79 1.64 -11.05
C LEU A 333 -5.45 3.06 -10.53
N SER A 334 -5.23 3.18 -9.22
CA SER A 334 -4.78 4.42 -8.60
C SER A 334 -3.35 4.82 -8.95
N GLN A 335 -2.52 3.85 -9.36
CA GLN A 335 -1.07 3.96 -9.53
C GLN A 335 -0.28 4.36 -8.26
N LEU A 336 -0.93 4.54 -7.10
CA LEU A 336 -0.33 5.08 -5.88
C LEU A 336 0.75 4.21 -5.20
N SER A 337 0.95 2.97 -5.63
CA SER A 337 1.81 2.01 -4.90
C SER A 337 3.28 2.42 -4.73
N PRO A 338 3.96 3.15 -5.64
CA PRO A 338 5.29 3.71 -5.36
C PRO A 338 5.29 4.69 -4.18
N TRP A 339 4.35 5.63 -4.15
CA TRP A 339 4.22 6.60 -3.06
C TRP A 339 3.76 5.96 -1.74
N PHE A 340 3.00 4.87 -1.81
CA PHE A 340 2.69 4.05 -0.62
C PHE A 340 3.92 3.29 -0.12
N HIS A 341 4.70 2.63 -0.99
CA HIS A 341 5.88 1.84 -0.62
C HIS A 341 6.93 2.68 0.13
N PHE A 342 7.33 3.82 -0.45
CA PHE A 342 8.24 4.77 0.20
C PHE A 342 7.55 5.61 1.30
N GLY A 343 6.26 5.38 1.56
CA GLY A 343 5.48 6.11 2.56
C GLY A 343 5.43 7.63 2.33
N GLN A 344 5.60 8.08 1.08
CA GLN A 344 5.50 9.48 0.67
C GLN A 344 4.04 9.97 0.70
N ILE A 345 3.04 9.07 0.63
CA ILE A 345 1.65 9.38 0.95
C ILE A 345 1.06 8.34 1.91
N SER A 346 0.28 8.82 2.88
CA SER A 346 -0.43 7.96 3.84
C SER A 346 -1.57 7.19 3.16
N VAL A 347 -1.61 5.87 3.32
CA VAL A 347 -2.77 5.06 2.89
C VAL A 347 -4.02 5.48 3.68
N GLN A 348 -3.89 5.83 4.97
CA GLN A 348 -5.00 6.33 5.76
C GLN A 348 -5.59 7.61 5.14
N ARG A 349 -4.74 8.53 4.66
CA ARG A 349 -5.18 9.72 3.90
C ARG A 349 -5.94 9.32 2.63
N ALA A 350 -5.37 8.43 1.81
CA ALA A 350 -6.04 7.97 0.60
C ALA A 350 -7.45 7.38 0.86
N ILE A 351 -7.63 6.66 1.98
CA ILE A 351 -8.94 6.14 2.38
C ILE A 351 -9.88 7.24 2.91
N LEU A 352 -9.39 8.24 3.64
CA LEU A 352 -10.20 9.38 4.08
C LEU A 352 -10.79 10.16 2.89
N GLU A 353 -9.99 10.40 1.84
CA GLU A 353 -10.45 11.11 0.65
C GLU A 353 -11.38 10.24 -0.21
N VAL A 354 -10.99 9.00 -0.54
CA VAL A 354 -11.80 8.09 -1.37
C VAL A 354 -13.16 7.79 -0.74
N ARG A 355 -13.27 7.72 0.60
CA ARG A 355 -14.55 7.52 1.30
C ARG A 355 -15.56 8.64 1.11
N GLN A 356 -15.15 9.87 0.80
CA GLN A 356 -16.07 10.98 0.52
C GLN A 356 -16.89 10.73 -0.76
N HIS A 357 -16.37 9.91 -1.68
CA HIS A 357 -17.01 9.61 -2.97
C HIS A 357 -17.94 8.38 -2.92
N ARG A 358 -18.12 7.75 -1.74
CA ARG A 358 -18.92 6.52 -1.55
C ARG A 358 -20.37 6.63 -2.04
N SER A 359 -20.97 7.82 -1.98
CA SER A 359 -22.33 8.07 -2.50
C SER A 359 -22.42 8.04 -4.03
N ARG A 360 -21.31 8.23 -4.74
CA ARG A 360 -21.24 8.33 -6.21
C ARG A 360 -20.65 7.08 -6.88
N CYS A 361 -19.78 6.35 -6.19
CA CYS A 361 -19.07 5.19 -6.74
C CYS A 361 -18.79 4.11 -5.67
N LYS A 362 -19.81 3.82 -4.84
CA LYS A 362 -19.77 2.89 -3.70
C LYS A 362 -18.89 1.67 -3.92
N ASP A 363 -19.15 0.87 -4.95
CA ASP A 363 -18.49 -0.44 -5.11
C ASP A 363 -17.00 -0.30 -5.43
N SER A 364 -16.60 0.77 -6.14
CA SER A 364 -15.19 1.13 -6.31
C SER A 364 -14.52 1.62 -5.02
N VAL A 365 -15.26 2.32 -4.16
CA VAL A 365 -14.77 2.75 -2.83
C VAL A 365 -14.56 1.54 -1.93
N GLU A 366 -15.51 0.60 -1.87
CA GLU A 366 -15.35 -0.65 -1.11
C GLU A 366 -14.22 -1.53 -1.69
N ALA A 367 -14.12 -1.64 -3.02
CA ALA A 367 -13.05 -2.39 -3.67
C ALA A 367 -11.67 -1.76 -3.42
N PHE A 368 -11.55 -0.44 -3.40
CA PHE A 368 -10.30 0.23 -3.07
C PHE A 368 -9.92 0.05 -1.59
N ILE A 369 -10.90 0.04 -0.68
CA ILE A 369 -10.69 -0.28 0.75
C ILE A 369 -10.24 -1.74 0.95
N GLU A 370 -10.84 -2.70 0.25
CA GLU A 370 -10.41 -4.12 0.29
C GLU A 370 -8.94 -4.27 -0.13
N GLU A 371 -8.53 -3.67 -1.26
CA GLU A 371 -7.16 -3.83 -1.74
C GLU A 371 -6.14 -3.00 -0.90
N ALA A 372 -6.40 -1.71 -0.68
CA ALA A 372 -5.44 -0.82 -0.01
C ALA A 372 -5.40 -0.96 1.53
N VAL A 373 -6.45 -1.51 2.15
CA VAL A 373 -6.48 -1.79 3.61
C VAL A 373 -6.40 -3.29 3.87
N VAL A 374 -7.41 -4.07 3.45
CA VAL A 374 -7.55 -5.47 3.89
C VAL A 374 -6.44 -6.36 3.32
N ARG A 375 -6.08 -6.23 2.03
CA ARG A 375 -4.98 -7.00 1.44
C ARG A 375 -3.60 -6.49 1.88
N ARG A 376 -3.44 -5.16 1.94
CA ARG A 376 -2.17 -4.54 2.34
C ARG A 376 -1.79 -4.82 3.80
N GLU A 377 -2.74 -4.67 4.73
CA GLU A 377 -2.49 -4.92 6.17
C GLU A 377 -2.45 -6.42 6.49
N LEU A 378 -3.02 -7.27 5.63
CA LEU A 378 -2.73 -8.72 5.64
C LEU A 378 -1.29 -9.03 5.22
N ALA A 379 -0.74 -8.31 4.25
CA ALA A 379 0.64 -8.52 3.81
C ALA A 379 1.65 -8.14 4.91
N ASP A 380 1.42 -7.02 5.59
CA ASP A 380 2.16 -6.61 6.78
C ASP A 380 2.01 -7.67 7.90
N ASN A 381 0.79 -8.15 8.17
CA ASN A 381 0.52 -9.20 9.16
C ASN A 381 1.28 -10.51 8.86
N PHE A 382 1.30 -10.97 7.61
CA PHE A 382 2.02 -12.18 7.22
C PHE A 382 3.53 -12.02 7.41
N CYS A 383 4.12 -10.93 6.91
CA CYS A 383 5.56 -10.70 7.08
C CYS A 383 5.97 -10.52 8.55
N TYR A 384 5.10 -9.95 9.39
CA TYR A 384 5.37 -9.74 10.80
C TYR A 384 5.37 -11.04 11.61
N TYR A 385 4.43 -11.95 11.33
CA TYR A 385 4.29 -13.20 12.08
C TYR A 385 5.08 -14.38 11.47
N ASN A 386 5.44 -14.31 10.18
CA ASN A 386 6.11 -15.40 9.47
C ASN A 386 7.57 -15.09 9.17
N LYS A 387 8.50 -15.70 9.92
CA LYS A 387 9.96 -15.52 9.70
C LYS A 387 10.46 -16.03 8.34
N ASN A 388 9.66 -16.85 7.64
CA ASN A 388 9.93 -17.42 6.32
C ASN A 388 9.04 -16.79 5.23
N TYR A 389 8.61 -15.53 5.37
CA TYR A 389 7.68 -14.88 4.43
C TYR A 389 8.15 -14.84 2.96
N ASP A 390 9.43 -15.12 2.71
CA ASP A 390 10.13 -15.13 1.42
C ASP A 390 10.56 -16.55 0.98
N ARG A 391 10.03 -17.61 1.60
CA ARG A 391 10.37 -19.01 1.31
C ARG A 391 9.16 -19.95 1.28
N VAL A 392 9.30 -21.09 0.62
CA VAL A 392 8.23 -22.11 0.49
C VAL A 392 7.81 -22.67 1.86
N GLU A 393 8.74 -22.77 2.82
CA GLU A 393 8.48 -23.19 4.20
C GLU A 393 7.66 -22.15 5.01
N GLY A 394 7.41 -20.96 4.46
CA GLY A 394 6.46 -19.99 5.00
C GLY A 394 5.03 -20.18 4.50
N ALA A 395 4.79 -21.09 3.56
CA ALA A 395 3.45 -21.39 3.04
C ALA A 395 2.65 -22.30 3.99
N TYR A 396 1.35 -22.44 3.76
CA TYR A 396 0.50 -23.37 4.51
C TYR A 396 0.77 -24.84 4.12
N ASP A 397 0.63 -25.76 5.07
CA ASP A 397 0.96 -27.19 4.93
C ASP A 397 0.37 -27.85 3.68
N TRP A 398 -0.86 -27.49 3.28
CA TRP A 398 -1.52 -28.02 2.09
C TRP A 398 -0.79 -27.62 0.80
N ALA A 399 -0.22 -26.41 0.77
CA ALA A 399 0.51 -25.87 -0.37
C ALA A 399 1.91 -26.47 -0.45
N GLN A 400 2.61 -26.55 0.70
CA GLN A 400 3.89 -27.28 0.78
C GLN A 400 3.72 -28.74 0.32
N THR A 401 2.68 -29.42 0.82
CA THR A 401 2.37 -30.82 0.46
C THR A 401 2.07 -30.98 -1.03
N THR A 402 1.20 -30.15 -1.62
CA THR A 402 0.83 -30.31 -3.03
C THR A 402 1.99 -29.95 -3.98
N LEU A 403 2.80 -28.94 -3.66
CA LEU A 403 4.01 -28.62 -4.41
C LEU A 403 5.03 -29.76 -4.33
N GLN A 404 5.24 -30.36 -3.15
CA GLN A 404 6.18 -31.47 -2.96
C GLN A 404 5.73 -32.75 -3.70
N LEU A 405 4.43 -33.03 -3.77
CA LEU A 405 3.88 -34.15 -4.54
C LEU A 405 4.16 -34.00 -6.05
N HIS A 406 4.02 -32.78 -6.58
CA HIS A 406 4.21 -32.46 -8.00
C HIS A 406 5.65 -32.07 -8.37
N ALA A 407 6.58 -32.08 -7.41
CA ALA A 407 7.98 -31.69 -7.60
C ALA A 407 8.73 -32.49 -8.67
N LYS A 408 8.26 -33.69 -9.04
CA LYS A 408 8.86 -34.56 -10.08
C LYS A 408 8.19 -34.48 -11.46
N ASP A 409 7.14 -33.67 -11.62
CA ASP A 409 6.39 -33.59 -12.88
C ASP A 409 7.23 -33.02 -14.03
N LYS A 410 6.97 -33.45 -15.27
CA LYS A 410 7.66 -32.88 -16.42
C LYS A 410 7.13 -31.46 -16.70
N ARG A 411 7.98 -30.45 -16.46
CA ARG A 411 7.72 -29.05 -16.88
C ARG A 411 7.69 -28.99 -18.42
N SER A 412 6.79 -28.17 -18.98
CA SER A 412 6.65 -27.96 -20.43
C SER A 412 7.79 -27.14 -21.01
N HIS A 413 8.25 -26.13 -20.25
CA HIS A 413 9.38 -25.27 -20.56
C HIS A 413 10.23 -25.09 -19.30
N LEU A 414 11.50 -24.75 -19.48
CA LEU A 414 12.39 -24.30 -18.41
C LEU A 414 13.12 -23.06 -18.90
N TYR A 415 13.06 -21.97 -18.13
CA TYR A 415 13.74 -20.71 -18.46
C TYR A 415 14.76 -20.36 -17.37
N THR A 416 15.95 -19.95 -17.81
CA THR A 416 16.92 -19.32 -16.93
C THR A 416 16.41 -17.95 -16.46
N LEU A 417 16.88 -17.49 -15.30
CA LEU A 417 16.58 -16.15 -14.78
C LEU A 417 16.79 -15.06 -15.84
N LYS A 418 17.86 -15.15 -16.64
CA LYS A 418 18.14 -14.18 -17.72
C LYS A 418 17.09 -14.19 -18.83
N GLN A 419 16.58 -15.35 -19.24
CA GLN A 419 15.52 -15.43 -20.25
C GLN A 419 14.19 -14.86 -19.73
N LEU A 420 13.91 -15.06 -18.44
CA LEU A 420 12.78 -14.42 -17.76
C LEU A 420 12.99 -12.91 -17.68
N GLU A 421 14.14 -12.45 -17.17
CA GLU A 421 14.49 -11.03 -17.02
C GLU A 421 14.39 -10.24 -18.34
N GLU A 422 14.92 -10.80 -19.42
CA GLU A 422 14.91 -10.20 -20.77
C GLU A 422 13.55 -10.32 -21.51
N GLY A 423 12.53 -10.94 -20.92
CA GLY A 423 11.22 -11.10 -21.57
C GLY A 423 11.24 -12.04 -22.77
N LYS A 424 11.97 -13.17 -22.69
CA LYS A 424 12.25 -14.11 -23.80
C LYS A 424 11.66 -15.50 -23.56
N THR A 425 10.38 -15.55 -23.19
CA THR A 425 9.59 -16.79 -23.14
C THR A 425 8.80 -17.01 -24.45
N HIS A 426 8.14 -18.15 -24.57
CA HIS A 426 7.22 -18.44 -25.68
C HIS A 426 5.87 -17.71 -25.57
N ASP A 427 5.56 -17.10 -24.41
CA ASP A 427 4.27 -16.48 -24.13
C ASP A 427 4.38 -14.94 -24.30
N PRO A 428 3.71 -14.35 -25.31
CA PRO A 428 3.82 -12.91 -25.56
C PRO A 428 3.12 -12.05 -24.49
N LEU A 429 2.12 -12.58 -23.76
CA LEU A 429 1.50 -11.87 -22.64
C LEU A 429 2.43 -11.85 -21.44
N TRP A 430 3.12 -12.95 -21.16
CA TRP A 430 4.14 -12.99 -20.11
C TRP A 430 5.30 -12.04 -20.42
N ASN A 431 5.80 -12.07 -21.66
CA ASN A 431 6.86 -11.17 -22.12
C ASN A 431 6.43 -9.70 -22.02
N ALA A 432 5.19 -9.36 -22.40
CA ALA A 432 4.66 -7.99 -22.26
C ALA A 432 4.55 -7.56 -20.79
N ALA A 433 4.08 -8.43 -19.89
CA ALA A 433 4.02 -8.16 -18.45
C ALA A 433 5.41 -7.90 -17.85
N GLN A 434 6.39 -8.75 -18.18
CA GLN A 434 7.78 -8.58 -17.79
C GLN A 434 8.35 -7.24 -18.32
N LEU A 435 8.14 -6.92 -19.60
CA LEU A 435 8.66 -5.69 -20.20
C LEU A 435 7.98 -4.43 -19.63
N GLN A 436 6.70 -4.50 -19.24
CA GLN A 436 6.04 -3.42 -18.49
C GLN A 436 6.79 -3.14 -17.17
N MET A 437 7.08 -4.17 -16.39
CA MET A 437 7.86 -4.05 -15.15
C MET A 437 9.26 -3.47 -15.40
N VAL A 438 9.95 -3.96 -16.43
CA VAL A 438 11.30 -3.49 -16.79
C VAL A 438 11.30 -2.02 -17.18
N HIS A 439 10.38 -1.58 -18.06
CA HIS A 439 10.35 -0.22 -18.60
C HIS A 439 9.62 0.80 -17.72
N GLU A 440 8.37 0.52 -17.33
CA GLU A 440 7.53 1.43 -16.55
C GLU A 440 7.84 1.38 -15.04
N GLY A 441 8.53 0.35 -14.56
CA GLY A 441 8.79 0.15 -13.13
C GLY A 441 7.52 -0.12 -12.30
N LYS A 442 6.41 -0.47 -12.98
CA LYS A 442 5.15 -0.81 -12.34
C LYS A 442 4.30 -1.73 -13.23
N MET A 443 4.37 -3.05 -13.02
CA MET A 443 3.47 -3.98 -13.71
C MET A 443 1.99 -3.78 -13.30
N HIS A 444 1.06 -4.05 -14.22
CA HIS A 444 -0.37 -4.10 -13.89
C HIS A 444 -0.68 -5.22 -12.88
N GLY A 445 -1.47 -4.94 -11.84
CA GLY A 445 -1.66 -5.86 -10.70
C GLY A 445 -2.24 -7.23 -11.08
N PHE A 446 -3.14 -7.28 -12.06
CA PHE A 446 -3.64 -8.56 -12.61
C PHE A 446 -2.54 -9.36 -13.34
N LEU A 447 -1.61 -8.69 -14.01
CA LEU A 447 -0.51 -9.33 -14.71
C LEU A 447 0.56 -9.87 -13.75
N ARG A 448 0.79 -9.23 -12.59
CA ARG A 448 1.69 -9.79 -11.55
C ARG A 448 1.27 -11.20 -11.11
N MET A 449 -0.05 -11.41 -10.93
CA MET A 449 -0.61 -12.73 -10.61
C MET A 449 -0.34 -13.77 -11.71
N TYR A 450 -0.52 -13.38 -12.97
CA TYR A 450 -0.24 -14.23 -14.13
C TYR A 450 1.25 -14.57 -14.22
N TRP A 451 2.07 -13.53 -14.15
CA TRP A 451 3.52 -13.56 -14.34
C TRP A 451 4.22 -14.50 -13.34
N ALA A 452 3.96 -14.35 -12.03
CA ALA A 452 4.57 -15.20 -11.01
C ALA A 452 4.09 -16.65 -11.08
N LYS A 453 2.83 -16.89 -11.50
CA LYS A 453 2.30 -18.25 -11.73
C LYS A 453 2.97 -18.95 -12.91
N LYS A 454 3.33 -18.22 -13.96
CA LYS A 454 4.10 -18.77 -15.08
C LYS A 454 5.57 -19.02 -14.75
N ILE A 455 6.16 -18.23 -13.85
CA ILE A 455 7.50 -18.54 -13.31
C ILE A 455 7.48 -19.90 -12.60
N LEU A 456 6.44 -20.23 -11.80
CA LEU A 456 6.27 -21.58 -11.22
C LEU A 456 6.10 -22.68 -12.29
N GLU A 457 5.37 -22.41 -13.38
CA GLU A 457 5.18 -23.38 -14.47
C GLU A 457 6.47 -23.69 -15.25
N TRP A 458 7.42 -22.75 -15.30
CA TRP A 458 8.58 -22.79 -16.20
C TRP A 458 9.95 -22.70 -15.50
N THR A 459 10.03 -23.11 -14.23
CA THR A 459 11.28 -23.23 -13.45
C THR A 459 11.44 -24.63 -12.84
N ASN A 460 12.62 -24.94 -12.32
CA ASN A 460 12.96 -26.27 -11.83
C ASN A 460 12.25 -26.63 -10.52
N SER A 461 11.90 -25.66 -9.67
CA SER A 461 11.25 -25.91 -8.37
C SER A 461 10.48 -24.67 -7.87
N PRO A 462 9.53 -24.80 -6.92
CA PRO A 462 8.85 -23.62 -6.36
C PRO A 462 9.79 -22.70 -5.59
N GLU A 463 10.90 -23.20 -5.03
CA GLU A 463 11.95 -22.39 -4.40
C GLU A 463 12.70 -21.54 -5.44
N GLU A 464 13.04 -22.11 -6.59
CA GLU A 464 13.61 -21.37 -7.72
C GLU A 464 12.60 -20.34 -8.26
N ALA A 465 11.34 -20.74 -8.42
CA ALA A 465 10.27 -19.88 -8.88
C ALA A 465 10.09 -18.65 -7.99
N LEU A 466 10.06 -18.88 -6.67
CA LEU A 466 9.89 -17.86 -5.65
C LEU A 466 11.11 -16.93 -5.60
N LYS A 467 12.32 -17.49 -5.64
CA LYS A 467 13.57 -16.73 -5.70
C LYS A 467 13.64 -15.83 -6.93
N PHE A 468 13.30 -16.34 -8.12
CA PHE A 468 13.31 -15.55 -9.35
C PHE A 468 12.23 -14.46 -9.34
N SER A 469 11.02 -14.78 -8.86
CA SER A 469 9.93 -13.81 -8.76
C SER A 469 10.24 -12.68 -7.78
N ILE A 470 10.76 -13.02 -6.58
CA ILE A 470 11.19 -12.02 -5.61
C ILE A 470 12.31 -11.14 -6.18
N TYR A 471 13.35 -11.74 -6.78
CA TYR A 471 14.46 -11.00 -7.39
C TYR A 471 13.97 -9.99 -8.45
N LEU A 472 13.14 -10.44 -9.39
CA LEU A 472 12.67 -9.58 -10.49
C LEU A 472 11.74 -8.47 -9.97
N ASN A 473 10.85 -8.77 -9.03
CA ASN A 473 10.01 -7.79 -8.33
C ASN A 473 10.88 -6.74 -7.61
N ASP A 474 11.79 -7.19 -6.75
CA ASP A 474 12.61 -6.33 -5.87
C ASP A 474 13.69 -5.53 -6.62
N ARG A 475 13.93 -5.85 -7.89
CA ARG A 475 14.88 -5.20 -8.79
C ARG A 475 14.27 -4.14 -9.71
N TYR A 476 13.03 -4.35 -10.15
CA TYR A 476 12.40 -3.52 -11.20
C TYR A 476 11.16 -2.76 -10.73
N GLU A 477 10.36 -3.30 -9.82
CA GLU A 477 9.12 -2.66 -9.34
C GLU A 477 9.45 -1.54 -8.35
N LEU A 478 8.94 -0.33 -8.61
CA LEU A 478 9.05 0.81 -7.70
C LEU A 478 8.42 0.55 -6.33
N ASP A 479 7.49 -0.39 -6.25
CA ASP A 479 6.82 -0.85 -5.03
C ASP A 479 7.25 -2.27 -4.58
N GLY A 480 8.38 -2.78 -5.11
CA GLY A 480 9.04 -4.01 -4.65
C GLY A 480 9.86 -3.83 -3.37
N ARG A 481 10.48 -4.90 -2.85
CA ARG A 481 11.12 -4.97 -1.52
C ARG A 481 10.16 -4.62 -0.38
N ASP A 482 8.91 -5.05 -0.54
CA ASP A 482 7.76 -4.63 0.25
C ASP A 482 6.97 -5.87 0.72
N PRO A 483 6.32 -5.86 1.89
CA PRO A 483 5.43 -6.94 2.31
C PRO A 483 4.42 -7.37 1.24
N ASN A 484 3.89 -6.43 0.46
CA ASN A 484 2.97 -6.71 -0.64
C ASN A 484 3.64 -7.47 -1.80
N GLY A 485 4.93 -7.24 -2.06
CA GLY A 485 5.71 -7.97 -3.07
C GLY A 485 5.96 -9.42 -2.66
N TYR A 486 6.46 -9.65 -1.44
CA TYR A 486 6.68 -11.02 -0.91
C TYR A 486 5.36 -11.80 -0.85
N VAL A 487 4.29 -11.20 -0.34
CA VAL A 487 2.98 -11.85 -0.22
C VAL A 487 2.30 -12.03 -1.58
N GLY A 488 2.51 -11.12 -2.55
CA GLY A 488 2.08 -11.32 -3.93
C GLY A 488 2.74 -12.53 -4.60
N CYS A 489 4.05 -12.72 -4.37
CA CYS A 489 4.78 -13.90 -4.83
C CYS A 489 4.30 -15.17 -4.12
N MET A 490 4.16 -15.14 -2.79
CA MET A 490 3.70 -16.28 -1.97
C MET A 490 2.25 -16.68 -2.27
N TRP A 491 1.34 -15.74 -2.53
CA TRP A 491 -0.01 -16.05 -3.01
C TRP A 491 0.02 -16.69 -4.41
N SER A 492 0.89 -16.18 -5.29
CA SER A 492 0.98 -16.64 -6.68
C SER A 492 1.56 -18.06 -6.78
N ILE A 493 2.62 -18.35 -6.04
CA ILE A 493 3.44 -19.57 -6.18
C ILE A 493 3.08 -20.59 -5.11
N CYS A 494 2.87 -20.14 -3.87
CA CYS A 494 2.68 -21.00 -2.71
C CYS A 494 1.26 -20.95 -2.11
N GLY A 495 0.29 -20.33 -2.80
CA GLY A 495 -1.12 -20.33 -2.39
C GLY A 495 -1.43 -19.61 -1.06
N THR A 496 -0.48 -18.84 -0.52
CA THR A 496 -0.65 -18.10 0.73
C THR A 496 -1.83 -17.14 0.63
N HIS A 497 -2.77 -17.23 1.58
CA HIS A 497 -4.05 -16.50 1.61
C HIS A 497 -5.05 -16.89 0.52
N ASP A 498 -4.84 -18.02 -0.16
CA ASP A 498 -5.83 -18.68 -1.03
C ASP A 498 -6.27 -20.04 -0.45
N HIS A 499 -7.04 -20.78 -1.23
CA HIS A 499 -7.45 -22.15 -0.99
C HIS A 499 -6.90 -23.08 -2.09
N GLY A 500 -6.98 -24.39 -1.86
CA GLY A 500 -6.63 -25.39 -2.87
C GLY A 500 -7.64 -25.44 -4.01
N TRP A 501 -7.13 -25.47 -5.24
CA TRP A 501 -7.89 -25.58 -6.49
C TRP A 501 -7.82 -27.00 -7.07
N THR A 502 -8.48 -27.23 -8.21
CA THR A 502 -8.40 -28.49 -8.97
C THR A 502 -6.96 -28.86 -9.26
N GLU A 503 -6.56 -30.06 -8.85
CA GLU A 503 -5.19 -30.56 -8.92
C GLU A 503 -4.69 -30.71 -10.36
N ARG A 504 -3.47 -30.25 -10.62
CA ARG A 504 -2.84 -30.17 -11.95
C ARG A 504 -1.36 -30.52 -11.87
N ALA A 505 -0.80 -31.01 -12.98
CA ALA A 505 0.63 -31.22 -13.09
C ALA A 505 1.42 -29.91 -12.85
N VAL A 506 2.60 -30.03 -12.23
CA VAL A 506 3.50 -28.95 -11.74
C VAL A 506 2.90 -28.07 -10.62
N PHE A 507 1.66 -27.59 -10.77
CA PHE A 507 1.02 -26.71 -9.79
C PHE A 507 0.46 -27.43 -8.56
N GLY A 508 0.16 -28.72 -8.67
CA GLY A 508 -0.73 -29.38 -7.73
C GLY A 508 -2.04 -28.62 -7.59
N LYS A 509 -2.41 -28.27 -6.35
CA LYS A 509 -3.62 -27.51 -6.01
C LYS A 509 -3.41 -25.98 -5.95
N ILE A 510 -2.26 -25.45 -6.36
CA ILE A 510 -2.05 -23.99 -6.47
C ILE A 510 -2.93 -23.42 -7.59
N ARG A 511 -3.56 -22.25 -7.38
CA ARG A 511 -4.44 -21.62 -8.38
C ARG A 511 -3.71 -21.44 -9.71
N TYR A 512 -4.23 -22.06 -10.78
CA TYR A 512 -3.70 -21.93 -12.13
C TYR A 512 -4.25 -20.70 -12.86
N MET A 513 -3.47 -20.12 -13.79
CA MET A 513 -3.89 -19.11 -14.76
C MET A 513 -3.28 -19.42 -16.14
N ASN A 514 -4.01 -19.15 -17.22
CA ASN A 514 -3.53 -19.36 -18.60
C ASN A 514 -3.88 -18.19 -19.52
N TYR A 515 -3.12 -18.09 -20.61
CA TYR A 515 -3.27 -17.10 -21.67
C TYR A 515 -4.72 -16.97 -22.17
N ALA A 516 -5.42 -18.10 -22.32
CA ALA A 516 -6.81 -18.13 -22.78
C ALA A 516 -7.81 -17.50 -21.79
N GLY A 517 -7.56 -17.61 -20.48
CA GLY A 517 -8.35 -16.94 -19.43
C GLY A 517 -7.88 -15.51 -19.11
N CYS A 518 -7.01 -14.94 -19.95
CA CYS A 518 -6.58 -13.55 -19.91
C CYS A 518 -6.92 -12.81 -21.22
N LYS A 519 -7.76 -13.42 -22.06
CA LYS A 519 -8.46 -12.79 -23.20
C LYS A 519 -9.84 -12.32 -22.76
#